data_AF-A0A399FWS1-F1
#
_entry.id   AF-A0A399FWS1-F1
#
_cell.length_a   1.000
_cell.length_b   1.000
_cell.length_c   1.000
_cell.angle_alpha   90.00
_cell.angle_beta   90.00
_cell.angle_gamma   90.00
#
_symmetry.space_group_name_H-M   'P 1'
#
loop_
_entity.id
_entity.type
_entity.pdbx_description
1 polymer ?
#
loop_
_entity_poly.entity_id
_entity_poly.type
_entity_poly.pdbx_seq_one_letter_code
_entity_poly.pdbx_strand_id
1 'polypeptide(L)' 'MSTDDITALYGALSDTATALTGRYIELGEAARTPEEEEFWDTEVMGLREERRRIDSTDREAVLEHTRRWARELAELER' A
#
# COMPACT_ATOMS: atom_id res chain seq x y z
N MET A 1 -17.33 4.39 19.23
CA MET A 1 -16.74 3.76 18.05
C MET A 1 -16.82 2.27 18.26
N SER A 2 -17.46 1.53 17.35
CA SER A 2 -17.58 0.07 17.50
C SER A 2 -16.24 -0.58 17.13
N THR A 3 -15.95 -1.75 17.68
CA THR A 3 -14.86 -2.61 17.21
C THR A 3 -14.99 -2.89 15.71
N ASP A 4 -16.23 -2.98 15.21
CA ASP A 4 -16.53 -3.19 13.79
C ASP A 4 -16.02 -2.06 12.89
N ASP A 5 -16.04 -0.81 13.37
CA ASP A 5 -15.56 0.35 12.61
C ASP A 5 -14.03 0.29 12.40
N ILE A 6 -13.30 -0.14 13.42
CA ILE A 6 -11.83 -0.30 13.35
C ILE A 6 -11.48 -1.47 12.43
N THR A 7 -12.19 -2.58 12.55
CA THR A 7 -11.97 -3.76 11.69
C THR A 7 -12.22 -3.42 10.22
N ALA A 8 -13.29 -2.70 9.90
CA ALA A 8 -13.58 -2.26 8.53
C ALA A 8 -12.49 -1.33 7.98
N LEU A 9 -12.00 -0.39 8.80
CA LEU A 9 -10.92 0.52 8.40
C LEU A 9 -9.61 -0.22 8.12
N TYR A 10 -9.25 -1.17 8.99
CA TYR A 10 -8.06 -1.99 8.77
C TYR A 10 -8.19 -2.91 7.56
N GLY A 11 -9.41 -3.39 7.27
CA GLY A 11 -9.73 -4.11 6.04
C GLY A 11 -9.44 -3.25 4.80
N ALA A 12 -9.98 -2.02 4.76
CA ALA A 12 -9.73 -1.09 3.65
C ALA A 12 -8.23 -0.77 3.46
N LEU A 13 -7.49 -0.57 4.55
CA LEU A 13 -6.03 -0.41 4.52
C LEU A 13 -5.33 -1.62 3.90
N SER A 14 -5.72 -2.83 4.33
CA SER A 14 -5.13 -4.09 3.86
C SER A 14 -5.40 -4.35 2.39
N ASP A 15 -6.61 -4.06 1.92
CA ASP A 15 -6.99 -4.19 0.51
C ASP A 15 -6.23 -3.18 -0.36
N THR A 16 -6.13 -1.93 0.10
CA THR A 16 -5.37 -0.88 -0.60
C THR A 16 -3.89 -1.24 -0.71
N ALA A 17 -3.27 -1.72 0.37
CA ALA A 17 -1.88 -2.17 0.36
C ALA A 17 -1.66 -3.38 -0.57
N THR A 18 -2.63 -4.30 -0.62
CA THR A 18 -2.59 -5.45 -1.53
C THR A 18 -2.64 -5.02 -2.99
N ALA A 19 -3.57 -4.11 -3.33
CA ALA A 19 -3.68 -3.57 -4.68
C ALA A 19 -2.41 -2.83 -5.12
N LEU A 20 -1.87 -1.96 -4.26
CA LEU A 20 -0.65 -1.22 -4.55
C LEU A 20 0.57 -2.14 -4.68
N THR A 21 0.67 -3.19 -3.83
CA THR A 21 1.71 -4.21 -3.98
C THR A 21 1.63 -4.90 -5.33
N GLY A 22 0.42 -5.29 -5.76
CA GLY A 22 0.21 -5.89 -7.08
C GLY A 22 0.65 -4.96 -8.20
N ARG A 23 0.31 -3.67 -8.11
CA ARG A 23 0.70 -2.67 -9.11
C ARG A 23 2.20 -2.50 -9.23
N TYR A 24 2.94 -2.43 -8.11
CA TYR A 24 4.40 -2.38 -8.16
C TYR A 24 5.00 -3.64 -8.80
N ILE A 25 4.48 -4.82 -8.47
CA ILE A 25 4.94 -6.09 -9.08
C ILE A 25 4.74 -6.06 -10.59
N GLU A 26 3.55 -5.66 -11.08
CA GLU A 26 3.28 -5.54 -12.52
C GLU A 26 4.23 -4.55 -13.21
N LEU A 27 4.55 -3.43 -12.54
CA LEU A 27 5.49 -2.44 -13.06
C LEU A 27 6.93 -2.98 -13.10
N GLY A 28 7.33 -3.76 -12.09
CA GLY A 28 8.59 -4.51 -12.08
C GLY A 28 8.67 -5.53 -13.21
N GLU A 29 7.62 -6.32 -13.42
CA GLU A 29 7.55 -7.30 -14.51
C GLU A 29 7.57 -6.63 -15.91
N ALA A 30 7.09 -5.39 -16.01
CA ALA A 30 7.10 -4.60 -17.24
C ALA A 30 8.36 -3.72 -17.40
N ALA A 31 9.28 -3.73 -16.44
CA ALA A 31 10.49 -2.93 -16.44
C ALA A 31 11.38 -3.25 -17.66
N ARG A 32 12.06 -2.24 -18.19
CA ARG A 32 12.95 -2.40 -19.36
C ARG A 32 14.41 -2.51 -18.97
N THR A 33 14.73 -2.17 -17.73
CA THR A 33 16.08 -2.28 -17.18
C THR A 33 16.07 -2.92 -15.80
N PRO A 34 17.18 -3.55 -15.39
CA PRO A 34 17.31 -4.09 -14.04
C PRO A 34 17.14 -3.04 -12.93
N GLU A 35 17.55 -1.80 -13.19
CA GLU A 35 17.41 -0.70 -12.23
C GLU A 35 15.94 -0.30 -12.01
N GLU A 36 15.12 -0.35 -13.07
CA GLU A 36 13.68 -0.14 -12.97
C GLU A 36 13.00 -1.28 -12.19
N GLU A 37 13.41 -2.54 -12.43
CA GLU A 37 12.91 -3.71 -11.69
C GLU A 37 13.28 -3.61 -10.19
N GLU A 38 14.55 -3.33 -9.88
CA GLU A 38 15.03 -3.17 -8.49
C GLU A 38 14.34 -2.02 -7.76
N PHE A 39 14.01 -0.94 -8.48
CA PHE A 39 13.24 0.16 -7.94
C PHE A 39 11.85 -0.32 -7.46
N TRP A 40 11.10 -1.02 -8.31
CA TRP A 40 9.76 -1.50 -7.94
C TRP A 40 9.80 -2.56 -6.82
N ASP A 41 10.81 -3.43 -6.82
CA ASP A 41 11.04 -4.37 -5.72
C ASP A 41 11.31 -3.65 -4.39
N THR A 42 12.07 -2.55 -4.44
CA THR A 42 12.32 -1.69 -3.28
C THR A 42 11.04 -1.05 -2.76
N GLU A 43 10.18 -0.56 -3.65
CA GLU A 43 8.87 0.01 -3.29
C GLU A 43 7.95 -1.04 -2.64
N VAL A 44 7.91 -2.27 -3.16
CA VAL A 44 7.17 -3.39 -2.53
C VAL A 44 7.66 -3.64 -1.10
N MET A 45 8.98 -3.67 -0.90
CA MET A 45 9.56 -3.90 0.42
C MET A 45 9.30 -2.72 1.37
N GLY A 46 9.39 -1.49 0.86
CA GLY A 46 9.06 -0.27 1.58
C GLY A 46 7.61 -0.26 2.07
N LEU A 47 6.65 -0.56 1.19
CA LEU A 47 5.23 -0.64 1.51
C LEU A 47 4.94 -1.70 2.58
N ARG A 48 5.54 -2.90 2.45
CA ARG A 48 5.39 -3.98 3.43
C ARG A 48 5.90 -3.57 4.80
N GLU A 49 7.08 -2.94 4.83
CA GLU A 49 7.70 -2.48 6.06
C GLU A 49 6.88 -1.37 6.72
N GLU A 50 6.40 -0.42 5.94
CA GLU A 50 5.54 0.64 6.45
C GLU A 50 4.24 0.08 7.02
N ARG A 51 3.57 -0.84 6.30
CA ARG A 51 2.34 -1.50 6.79
C ARG A 51 2.55 -2.20 8.14
N ARG A 52 3.71 -2.81 8.37
CA ARG A 52 4.05 -3.45 9.65
C ARG A 52 4.18 -2.46 10.81
N ARG A 53 4.48 -1.19 10.52
CA ARG A 53 4.68 -0.13 11.51
C ARG A 53 3.41 0.63 11.86
N ILE A 54 2.31 0.43 11.11
CA ILE A 54 1.03 1.08 11.38
C ILE A 54 0.40 0.47 12.63
N ASP A 55 0.09 1.32 13.62
CA ASP A 55 -0.74 0.93 14.74
C ASP A 55 -2.19 0.72 14.26
N SER A 56 -2.62 -0.53 14.22
CA SER A 56 -3.99 -0.91 13.80
C SER A 56 -5.10 -0.33 14.68
N THR A 57 -4.78 0.16 15.87
CA THR A 57 -5.73 0.80 16.79
C THR A 57 -5.78 2.32 16.64
N ASP A 58 -4.78 2.90 15.96
CA ASP A 58 -4.75 4.32 15.61
C ASP A 58 -5.55 4.55 14.32
N ARG A 59 -6.79 5.00 14.51
CA ARG A 59 -7.71 5.31 13.43
C ARG A 59 -7.15 6.36 12.46
N GLU A 60 -6.46 7.37 12.96
CA GLU A 60 -5.97 8.46 12.12
C GLU A 60 -4.82 7.97 11.25
N ALA A 61 -3.88 7.20 11.83
CA ALA A 61 -2.81 6.56 11.09
C ALA A 61 -3.36 5.63 9.99
N VAL A 62 -4.31 4.75 10.32
CA VAL A 62 -4.94 3.84 9.33
C VAL A 62 -5.58 4.63 8.18
N LEU A 63 -6.30 5.71 8.46
CA LEU A 63 -6.94 6.52 7.43
C LEU A 63 -5.94 7.29 6.57
N GLU A 64 -4.90 7.86 7.18
CA GLU A 64 -3.85 8.58 6.47
C GLU A 64 -3.14 7.67 5.48
N HIS A 65 -2.67 6.50 5.93
CA HIS A 65 -2.00 5.52 5.07
C HIS A 65 -2.92 5.00 3.97
N THR A 66 -4.18 4.69 4.30
CA THR A 66 -5.16 4.24 3.30
C THR A 66 -5.34 5.28 2.19
N ARG A 67 -5.54 6.56 2.56
CA ARG A 67 -5.73 7.64 1.57
C ARG A 67 -4.49 7.88 0.73
N ARG A 68 -3.32 7.87 1.36
CA ARG A 68 -2.05 8.11 0.67
C ARG A 68 -1.76 7.00 -0.34
N TRP A 69 -1.87 5.74 0.06
CA TRP A 69 -1.66 4.61 -0.84
C TRP A 69 -2.73 4.51 -1.93
N ALA A 70 -3.99 4.83 -1.63
CA ALA A 70 -5.04 4.87 -2.66
C ALA A 70 -4.76 5.96 -3.72
N ARG A 71 -4.23 7.12 -3.29
CA ARG A 71 -3.83 8.18 -4.21
C ARG A 71 -2.67 7.75 -5.09
N GLU A 72 -1.65 7.13 -4.50
CA GLU A 72 -0.49 6.64 -5.22
C GLU A 72 -0.88 5.59 -6.26
N LEU A 73 -1.73 4.62 -5.88
CA LEU A 73 -2.28 3.63 -6.82
C LEU A 73 -2.97 4.33 -8.01
N ALA A 74 -3.82 5.31 -7.74
CA ALA A 74 -4.51 6.05 -8.79
C ALA A 74 -3.56 6.88 -9.69
N GLU A 75 -2.41 7.31 -9.17
CA GLU A 75 -1.37 8.00 -9.94
C GLU A 75 -0.61 7.02 -10.84
N LEU A 76 -0.42 5.76 -10.42
CA LEU A 76 0.24 4.70 -11.19
C LEU A 76 -0.65 4.01 -12.23
N GLU A 77 -1.97 4.14 -12.10
CA GLU A 77 -2.97 3.60 -13.04
C GLU A 77 -3.35 4.59 -14.16
N ARG A 78 -2.90 5.85 -14.08
CA ARG A 78 -3.15 6.88 -15.10
C ARG A 78 -2.19 6.75 -16.28
#